data_AF-A0A9P1IT81-F1
#
_entry.id   AF-A0A9P1IT81-F1
#
_cell.length_a   1.000
_cell.length_b   1.000
_cell.length_c   1.000
_cell.angle_alpha   90.00
_cell.angle_beta   90.00
_cell.angle_gamma   90.00
#
_symmetry.space_group_name_H-M   'P 1'
#
loop_
_entity.id
_entity.type
_entity.pdbx_description
1 polymer ?
#
loop_
_entity_poly.entity_id
_entity_poly.type
_entity_poly.pdbx_seq_one_letter_code
_entity_poly.pdbx_strand_id
1 'polypeptide(L)'
;MIFLVFTYGSTWMLIIAIWMWPDESTRQKLNQYFIGKYNESTENIPFIIADYQRTSEFDKNGLIGMGLATVVSIVSLLIDAFLAAKIYLALKNLNLSNNVKKMHRNLLITLIAQTIIPTILTFIPCLLIWFVPLLNGLNNFDISYYLNSICVPMLCAYPIIDPLIITFALVDYREVICQKFRKFQPRATPIFPTMFRTTLV
;
A
#
# COMPACT_ATOMS: atom_id res chain seq x y z
N MET A 1 17.47 -11.87 4.80
CA MET A 1 16.20 -11.15 4.50
C MET A 1 16.46 -9.67 4.25
N ILE A 2 17.08 -8.93 5.17
CA ILE A 2 17.38 -7.49 5.00
C ILE A 2 18.19 -7.20 3.72
N PHE A 3 19.26 -7.96 3.47
CA PHE A 3 20.06 -7.82 2.24
C PHE A 3 19.21 -8.00 0.97
N LEU A 4 18.31 -8.99 0.95
CA LEU A 4 17.42 -9.25 -0.19
C LEU A 4 16.47 -8.08 -0.45
N VAL A 5 15.91 -7.48 0.60
CA VAL A 5 15.03 -6.30 0.49
C VAL A 5 15.79 -5.11 -0.09
N PHE A 6 17.00 -4.83 0.42
CA PHE A 6 17.82 -3.73 -0.08
C PHE A 6 18.27 -3.95 -1.53
N THR A 7 18.66 -5.18 -1.90
CA THR A 7 19.05 -5.46 -3.29
C THR A 7 17.86 -5.30 -4.23
N TYR A 8 16.67 -5.78 -3.84
CA TYR A 8 15.47 -5.63 -4.68
C TYR A 8 15.03 -4.18 -4.83
N GLY A 9 14.95 -3.44 -3.72
CA GLY A 9 14.60 -2.03 -3.74
C GLY A 9 15.61 -1.20 -4.54
N SER A 10 16.91 -1.47 -4.39
CA SER A 10 17.96 -0.79 -5.16
C SER A 10 17.87 -1.12 -6.65
N THR A 11 17.60 -2.38 -7.00
CA THR A 11 17.44 -2.80 -8.40
C THR A 11 16.28 -2.06 -9.05
N TRP A 12 15.14 -1.95 -8.35
CA TRP A 12 13.98 -1.21 -8.86
C TRP A 12 14.30 0.28 -9.06
N MET A 13 14.98 0.92 -8.11
CA MET A 13 15.40 2.32 -8.23
C MET A 13 16.40 2.55 -9.37
N LEU A 14 17.35 1.63 -9.58
CA LEU A 14 18.31 1.70 -10.67
C LEU A 14 17.63 1.57 -12.03
N ILE A 15 16.60 0.72 -12.14
CA ILE A 15 15.82 0.60 -13.39
C ILE A 15 15.21 1.95 -13.76
N ILE A 16 14.63 2.64 -12.79
CA ILE A 16 14.03 3.96 -13.02
C ILE A 16 15.10 4.98 -13.38
N ALA A 17 16.19 5.03 -12.60
CA ALA A 17 17.24 6.02 -12.79
C ALA A 17 17.96 5.91 -14.15
N ILE A 18 18.12 4.69 -14.68
CA ILE A 18 18.87 4.46 -15.92
C ILE A 18 17.96 4.53 -17.15
N TRP A 19 16.78 3.91 -17.12
CA TRP A 19 15.95 3.73 -18.32
C TRP A 19 14.73 4.65 -18.37
N MET A 20 14.23 5.14 -17.24
CA MET A 20 12.97 5.88 -17.15
C MET A 20 13.15 7.32 -16.66
N TRP A 21 14.39 7.76 -16.42
CA TRP A 21 14.64 9.10 -15.93
C TRP A 21 14.24 10.15 -16.98
N PRO A 22 13.44 11.16 -16.61
CA PRO A 22 12.90 12.10 -17.57
C PRO A 22 14.00 13.03 -18.10
N ASP A 23 14.08 13.17 -19.41
CA ASP A 23 14.95 14.15 -20.06
C ASP A 23 14.39 15.58 -19.91
N GLU A 24 15.21 16.58 -20.21
CA GLU A 24 14.84 17.98 -20.03
C GLU A 24 13.60 18.36 -20.87
N SER A 25 13.46 17.78 -22.06
CA SER A 25 12.31 18.03 -22.93
C SER A 25 10.99 17.51 -22.34
N THR A 26 11.00 16.32 -21.75
CA THR A 26 9.84 15.73 -21.06
C THR A 26 9.49 16.55 -19.83
N ARG A 27 10.50 16.99 -19.06
CA ARG A 27 10.30 17.82 -17.87
C ARG A 27 9.66 19.17 -18.21
N GLN A 28 10.09 19.83 -19.28
CA GLN A 28 9.51 21.09 -19.73
C GLN A 28 8.05 20.93 -20.17
N LYS A 29 7.74 19.90 -20.97
CA LYS A 29 6.36 19.59 -21.38
C LYS A 29 5.47 19.33 -20.17
N LEU A 30 5.94 18.56 -19.19
CA LEU A 30 5.19 18.31 -17.97
C LEU A 30 4.99 19.58 -17.15
N ASN A 31 6.03 20.42 -17.01
CA ASN A 31 5.93 21.68 -16.27
C ASN A 31 4.85 22.60 -16.86
N GLN A 32 4.81 22.73 -18.19
CA GLN A 32 3.77 23.51 -18.88
C GLN A 32 2.37 22.95 -18.62
N TYR A 33 2.21 21.62 -18.62
CA TYR A 33 0.94 20.97 -18.30
C TYR A 33 0.50 21.25 -16.85
N PHE A 34 1.41 21.13 -15.89
CA PHE A 34 1.11 21.35 -14.47
C PHE A 34 0.78 22.80 -14.15
N ILE A 35 1.50 23.75 -14.74
CA ILE A 35 1.17 25.19 -14.61
C ILE A 35 -0.22 25.44 -15.20
N GLY A 36 -0.52 24.88 -16.39
CA GLY A 36 -1.82 25.05 -17.03
C GLY A 36 -3.00 24.46 -16.25
N LYS A 37 -2.80 23.34 -15.54
CA LYS A 37 -3.89 22.60 -14.88
C LYS A 37 -4.02 22.88 -13.38
N TYR A 38 -2.90 23.07 -12.69
CA TYR A 38 -2.83 23.22 -11.24
C TYR A 38 -2.28 24.58 -10.80
N ASN A 39 -1.84 25.43 -11.73
CA ASN A 39 -1.16 26.70 -11.45
C ASN A 39 0.11 26.52 -10.60
N GLU A 40 0.75 25.36 -10.71
CA GLU A 40 1.93 24.96 -9.93
C GLU A 40 3.03 24.46 -10.86
N SER A 41 4.28 24.73 -10.49
CA SER A 41 5.44 24.25 -11.26
C SER A 41 5.88 22.87 -10.77
N THR A 42 6.29 22.01 -11.72
CA THR A 42 6.90 20.71 -11.41
C THR A 42 8.28 20.84 -10.77
N GLU A 43 8.91 22.02 -10.77
CA GLU A 43 10.19 22.27 -10.09
C GLU A 43 10.06 22.24 -8.56
N ASN A 44 8.87 22.53 -8.04
CA ASN A 44 8.60 22.59 -6.61
C ASN A 44 8.06 21.26 -6.04
N ILE A 45 7.87 20.24 -6.89
CA ILE A 45 7.19 19.01 -6.51
C ILE A 45 8.05 17.80 -6.92
N PRO A 46 8.34 16.86 -6.01
CA PRO A 46 9.01 15.62 -6.39
C PRO A 46 8.05 14.75 -7.20
N PHE A 47 8.47 14.35 -8.40
CA PHE A 47 7.69 13.50 -9.29
C PHE A 47 8.54 12.41 -9.93
N ILE A 48 7.90 11.32 -10.33
CA ILE A 48 8.45 10.28 -11.19
C ILE A 48 7.59 10.24 -12.45
N ILE A 49 8.20 10.31 -13.63
CA ILE A 49 7.52 10.17 -14.92
C ILE A 49 8.07 8.93 -15.60
N ALA A 50 7.17 8.20 -16.26
CA ALA A 50 7.52 7.22 -17.24
C ALA A 50 6.97 7.73 -18.58
N ASP A 51 7.87 8.22 -19.45
CA ASP A 51 7.47 8.65 -20.79
C ASP A 51 7.55 7.45 -21.75
N TYR A 52 6.46 7.23 -22.49
CA TYR A 52 6.30 6.07 -23.37
C TYR A 52 6.28 6.47 -24.84
N GLN A 53 6.10 7.75 -25.16
CA GLN A 53 5.99 8.23 -26.54
C GLN A 53 6.76 9.52 -26.74
N ARG A 54 7.78 9.45 -27.59
CA ARG A 54 8.50 10.63 -28.05
C ARG A 54 7.95 11.03 -29.40
N THR A 55 7.10 12.07 -29.39
CA THR A 55 6.46 12.64 -30.59
C THR A 55 5.38 11.73 -31.20
N SER A 56 5.77 10.65 -31.88
CA SER A 56 4.87 9.73 -32.59
C SER A 56 5.35 8.28 -32.60
N GLU A 57 6.53 8.01 -32.03
CA GLU A 57 7.08 6.66 -31.86
C GLU A 57 7.21 6.33 -30.38
N PHE A 58 7.11 5.05 -30.06
CA PHE A 58 7.35 4.59 -28.69
C PHE A 58 8.81 4.85 -28.29
N ASP A 59 9.00 5.39 -27.09
CA ASP A 59 10.34 5.52 -26.54
C ASP A 59 10.86 4.14 -26.14
N LYS A 60 11.94 3.71 -26.81
CA LYS A 60 12.57 2.40 -26.57
C LYS A 60 13.07 2.28 -25.13
N ASN A 61 13.58 3.36 -24.56
CA ASN A 61 14.09 3.36 -23.19
C ASN A 61 12.96 3.20 -22.18
N GLY A 62 11.86 3.97 -22.33
CA GLY A 62 10.65 3.80 -21.53
C GLY A 62 10.06 2.39 -21.60
N LEU A 63 10.00 1.79 -22.78
CA LEU A 63 9.52 0.41 -22.95
C LEU A 63 10.42 -0.64 -22.28
N ILE A 64 11.74 -0.53 -22.43
CA ILE A 64 12.71 -1.42 -21.79
C ILE A 64 12.64 -1.28 -20.27
N GLY A 65 12.64 -0.04 -19.77
CA GLY A 65 12.53 0.27 -18.35
C GLY A 65 11.26 -0.32 -17.73
N MET A 66 10.10 -0.13 -18.38
CA MET A 66 8.85 -0.73 -17.92
C MET A 66 8.88 -2.26 -17.96
N GLY A 67 9.42 -2.85 -19.03
CA GLY A 67 9.56 -4.30 -19.14
C GLY A 67 10.38 -4.87 -17.98
N LEU A 68 11.53 -4.27 -17.70
CA LEU A 68 12.39 -4.65 -16.57
C LEU A 68 11.70 -4.45 -15.22
N ALA A 69 11.05 -3.29 -15.01
CA ALA A 69 10.31 -3.00 -13.79
C ALA A 69 9.16 -4.00 -13.56
N THR A 70 8.47 -4.40 -14.63
CA THR A 70 7.40 -5.40 -14.60
C THR A 70 7.94 -6.77 -14.24
N VAL A 71 9.04 -7.21 -14.86
CA VAL A 71 9.67 -8.50 -14.54
C VAL A 71 10.10 -8.54 -13.08
N VAL A 72 10.79 -7.51 -12.59
CA VAL A 72 11.20 -7.40 -11.18
C VAL A 72 9.97 -7.44 -10.25
N SER A 73 8.89 -6.77 -10.63
CA SER A 73 7.64 -6.74 -9.85
C SER A 73 6.95 -8.11 -9.81
N ILE A 74 6.91 -8.85 -10.94
CA ILE A 74 6.38 -10.22 -11.01
C ILE A 74 7.21 -11.17 -10.15
N VAL A 75 8.55 -11.11 -10.23
CA VAL A 75 9.40 -11.97 -9.40
C VAL A 75 9.20 -11.66 -7.92
N SER A 76 9.01 -10.39 -7.54
CA SER A 76 8.68 -10.00 -6.17
C SER A 76 7.39 -10.67 -5.69
N LEU A 77 6.32 -10.62 -6.49
CA LEU A 77 5.04 -11.27 -6.18
C LEU A 77 5.19 -12.80 -6.01
N LEU A 78 6.01 -13.44 -6.84
CA LEU A 78 6.27 -14.88 -6.73
C LEU A 78 7.03 -15.22 -5.44
N ILE A 79 8.00 -14.39 -5.05
CA ILE A 79 8.72 -14.54 -3.77
C ILE A 79 7.74 -14.38 -2.61
N ASP A 80 6.87 -13.37 -2.63
CA ASP A 80 5.87 -13.13 -1.58
C ASP A 80 4.90 -14.31 -1.46
N ALA A 81 4.39 -14.82 -2.58
CA ALA A 81 3.52 -16.00 -2.60
C ALA A 81 4.24 -17.25 -2.07
N PHE A 82 5.52 -17.45 -2.43
CA PHE A 82 6.32 -18.55 -1.94
C PHE A 82 6.56 -18.46 -0.42
N LEU A 83 6.90 -17.28 0.09
CA LEU A 83 7.06 -17.03 1.53
C LEU A 83 5.75 -17.28 2.27
N ALA A 84 4.63 -16.77 1.77
CA ALA A 84 3.31 -16.98 2.35
C ALA A 84 2.97 -18.49 2.41
N ALA A 85 3.25 -19.24 1.34
CA ALA A 85 3.04 -20.69 1.30
C ALA A 85 3.95 -21.44 2.31
N LYS A 86 5.22 -21.04 2.43
CA LYS A 86 6.15 -21.63 3.40
C LYS A 86 5.72 -21.38 4.84
N ILE A 87 5.28 -20.16 5.13
CA ILE A 87 4.73 -19.76 6.44
C ILE A 87 3.49 -20.59 6.77
N TYR A 88 2.57 -20.78 5.81
CA TYR A 88 1.39 -21.62 5.97
C TYR A 88 1.74 -23.10 6.25
N LEU A 89 2.67 -23.68 5.47
CA LEU A 89 3.09 -25.08 5.63
C LEU A 89 3.84 -25.32 6.94
N ALA A 90 4.73 -24.41 7.33
CA ALA A 90 5.45 -24.50 8.61
C ALA A 90 4.46 -24.57 9.77
N LEU A 91 3.41 -23.75 9.76
CA LEU A 91 2.41 -23.77 10.81
C LEU A 91 1.59 -25.07 10.84
N LYS A 92 1.26 -25.63 9.66
CA LYS A 92 0.52 -26.90 9.57
C LYS A 92 1.23 -28.05 10.28
N ASN A 93 2.57 -28.02 10.30
CA ASN A 93 3.41 -29.10 10.82
C ASN A 93 3.80 -28.93 12.31
N LEU A 94 3.41 -27.84 12.97
CA LEU A 94 3.73 -27.62 14.38
C LEU A 94 2.78 -28.39 15.31
N ASN A 95 3.34 -29.27 16.14
CA ASN A 95 2.63 -29.92 17.24
C ASN A 95 2.60 -29.01 18.46
N LEU A 96 1.53 -28.21 18.58
CA LEU A 96 1.32 -27.26 19.67
C LEU A 96 0.04 -27.58 20.44
N SER A 97 -0.05 -27.14 21.70
CA SER A 97 -1.27 -27.23 22.49
C SER A 97 -2.42 -26.48 21.80
N ASN A 98 -3.67 -26.89 22.04
CA ASN A 98 -4.85 -26.34 21.34
C ASN A 98 -4.96 -24.80 21.43
N ASN A 99 -4.60 -24.22 22.58
CA ASN A 99 -4.66 -22.77 22.79
C ASN A 99 -3.57 -22.04 22.00
N VAL A 100 -2.33 -22.55 22.05
CA VAL A 100 -1.18 -21.99 21.32
C VAL A 100 -1.39 -22.15 19.80
N LYS A 101 -1.95 -23.29 19.36
CA LYS A 101 -2.33 -23.54 17.97
C LYS A 101 -3.37 -22.55 17.46
N LYS A 102 -4.40 -22.23 18.26
CA LYS A 102 -5.41 -21.23 17.90
C LYS A 102 -4.81 -19.83 17.75
N MET A 103 -3.93 -19.43 18.69
CA MET A 103 -3.26 -18.13 18.65
C MET A 103 -2.36 -17.98 17.42
N HIS A 104 -1.47 -18.95 17.17
CA HIS A 104 -0.60 -18.91 15.98
C HIS A 104 -1.39 -18.97 14.68
N ARG A 105 -2.51 -19.71 14.63
CA ARG A 105 -3.40 -19.73 13.46
C ARG A 105 -4.02 -18.36 13.17
N ASN A 106 -4.51 -17.67 14.20
CA ASN A 106 -5.09 -16.34 14.04
C ASN A 106 -4.05 -15.30 13.61
N LEU A 107 -2.84 -15.36 14.20
CA LEU A 107 -1.71 -14.53 13.77
C LEU A 107 -1.34 -14.79 12.31
N LEU A 108 -1.29 -16.06 11.90
CA LEU A 108 -0.95 -16.45 10.53
C LEU A 108 -1.99 -16.00 9.50
N ILE A 109 -3.28 -16.22 9.78
CA ILE A 109 -4.37 -15.78 8.89
C ILE A 109 -4.32 -14.27 8.73
N THR A 110 -4.06 -13.56 9.83
CA THR A 110 -3.89 -12.10 9.81
C THR A 110 -2.68 -11.69 8.97
N LEU A 111 -1.53 -12.37 9.14
CA LEU A 111 -0.31 -12.11 8.37
C LEU A 111 -0.51 -12.38 6.87
N ILE A 112 -1.29 -13.39 6.50
CA ILE A 112 -1.62 -13.66 5.10
C ILE A 112 -2.56 -12.58 4.55
N ALA A 113 -3.58 -12.19 5.31
CA ALA A 113 -4.54 -11.16 4.91
C ALA A 113 -3.89 -9.79 4.72
N GLN A 114 -3.01 -9.39 5.65
CA GLN A 114 -2.26 -8.13 5.56
C GLN A 114 -1.22 -8.15 4.43
N THR A 115 -0.77 -9.31 3.96
CA THR A 115 0.11 -9.35 2.77
C THR A 115 -0.72 -9.29 1.49
N ILE A 116 -1.80 -10.07 1.38
CA ILE A 116 -2.59 -10.16 0.15
C ILE A 116 -3.33 -8.85 -0.14
N ILE A 117 -4.00 -8.26 0.86
CA ILE A 117 -4.88 -7.11 0.64
C ILE A 117 -4.11 -5.86 0.18
N PRO A 118 -3.05 -5.40 0.87
CA PRO A 118 -2.22 -4.28 0.41
C PRO A 118 -1.50 -4.57 -0.91
N THR A 119 -1.07 -5.81 -1.15
CA THR A 119 -0.47 -6.19 -2.44
C THR A 119 -1.47 -6.00 -3.58
N ILE A 120 -2.71 -6.46 -3.44
CA ILE A 120 -3.77 -6.24 -4.44
C ILE A 120 -4.04 -4.74 -4.61
N LEU A 121 -4.19 -4.00 -3.49
CA LEU A 121 -4.45 -2.56 -3.49
C LEU A 121 -3.31 -1.73 -4.08
N THR A 122 -2.09 -2.25 -4.13
CA THR A 122 -0.92 -1.53 -4.68
C THR A 122 -0.64 -1.96 -6.11
N PHE A 123 -0.63 -3.27 -6.39
CA PHE A 123 -0.30 -3.78 -7.72
C PHE A 123 -1.37 -3.48 -8.76
N ILE A 124 -2.66 -3.59 -8.43
CA ILE A 124 -3.71 -3.29 -9.42
C ILE A 124 -3.62 -1.83 -9.88
N PRO A 125 -3.57 -0.82 -8.98
CA PRO A 125 -3.41 0.57 -9.41
C PRO A 125 -2.09 0.83 -10.14
N CYS A 126 -0.97 0.20 -9.75
CA CYS A 126 0.28 0.28 -10.49
C CYS A 126 0.15 -0.24 -11.93
N LEU A 127 -0.42 -1.43 -12.11
CA LEU A 127 -0.62 -2.02 -13.44
C LEU A 127 -1.50 -1.12 -14.33
N LEU A 128 -2.54 -0.52 -13.75
CA LEU A 128 -3.39 0.42 -14.48
C LEU A 128 -2.61 1.68 -14.91
N ILE A 129 -1.85 2.31 -14.01
CA ILE A 129 -1.04 3.49 -14.35
C ILE A 129 0.04 3.15 -15.40
N TRP A 130 0.66 1.97 -15.31
CA TRP A 130 1.77 1.59 -16.18
C TRP A 130 1.31 1.17 -17.59
N PHE A 131 0.30 0.31 -17.68
CA PHE A 131 -0.07 -0.31 -18.95
C PHE A 131 -1.18 0.40 -19.71
N VAL A 132 -2.08 1.12 -19.03
CA VAL A 132 -3.16 1.84 -19.74
C VAL A 132 -2.61 2.86 -20.76
N PRO A 133 -1.55 3.63 -20.47
CA PRO A 133 -0.94 4.52 -21.47
C PRO A 133 -0.39 3.81 -22.72
N LEU A 134 -0.04 2.53 -22.64
CA LEU A 134 0.55 1.77 -23.76
C LEU A 134 -0.48 1.20 -24.74
N LEU A 135 -1.76 1.13 -24.38
CA LEU A 135 -2.80 0.48 -25.20
C LEU A 135 -3.22 1.28 -26.46
N ASN A 136 -2.41 2.23 -26.93
CA ASN A 136 -2.61 3.02 -28.16
C ASN A 136 -4.02 3.61 -28.30
N GLY A 137 -4.25 4.82 -27.77
CA GLY A 137 -5.46 5.57 -28.10
C GLY A 137 -5.99 6.57 -27.08
N LEU A 138 -5.35 6.72 -25.92
CA LEU A 138 -5.76 7.74 -24.94
C LEU A 138 -4.84 8.96 -25.02
N ASN A 139 -4.82 9.59 -26.20
CA ASN A 139 -4.28 10.95 -26.41
C ASN A 139 -5.03 12.02 -25.59
N ASN A 140 -6.02 11.62 -24.79
CA ASN A 140 -6.67 12.45 -23.81
C ASN A 140 -5.91 12.32 -22.49
N PHE A 141 -5.01 13.28 -22.25
CA PHE A 141 -4.36 13.53 -20.97
C PHE A 141 -5.33 13.42 -19.77
N ASP A 142 -6.62 13.63 -20.01
CA ASP A 142 -7.69 13.51 -19.03
C ASP A 142 -7.81 12.10 -18.42
N ILE A 143 -7.72 11.01 -19.18
CA ILE A 143 -7.89 9.68 -18.56
C ILE A 143 -6.66 9.29 -17.74
N SER A 144 -5.47 9.62 -18.21
CA SER A 144 -4.22 9.41 -17.47
C SER A 144 -4.24 10.25 -16.20
N TYR A 145 -4.78 11.46 -16.27
CA TYR A 145 -5.04 12.31 -15.11
C TYR A 145 -6.05 11.67 -14.14
N TYR A 146 -7.20 11.18 -14.60
CA TYR A 146 -8.22 10.56 -13.74
C TYR A 146 -7.67 9.29 -13.08
N LEU A 147 -6.96 8.45 -13.84
CA LEU A 147 -6.30 7.26 -13.32
C LEU A 147 -5.26 7.62 -12.27
N ASN A 148 -4.36 8.57 -12.54
CA ASN A 148 -3.37 9.01 -11.54
C ASN A 148 -4.06 9.60 -10.29
N SER A 149 -5.14 10.38 -10.46
CA SER A 149 -5.89 11.00 -9.37
C SER A 149 -6.55 9.98 -8.43
N ILE A 150 -6.80 8.75 -8.88
CA ILE A 150 -7.40 7.69 -8.06
C ILE A 150 -6.33 6.70 -7.59
N CYS A 151 -5.50 6.23 -8.51
CA CYS A 151 -4.53 5.17 -8.28
C CYS A 151 -3.35 5.63 -7.41
N VAL A 152 -2.87 6.87 -7.56
CA VAL A 152 -1.76 7.38 -6.72
C VAL A 152 -2.20 7.54 -5.26
N PRO A 153 -3.36 8.13 -4.93
CA PRO A 153 -3.85 8.12 -3.54
C PRO A 153 -4.07 6.72 -2.97
N MET A 154 -4.54 5.75 -3.77
CA MET A 154 -4.65 4.35 -3.33
C MET A 154 -3.29 3.75 -2.94
N LEU A 155 -2.25 4.03 -3.73
CA LEU A 155 -0.87 3.70 -3.37
C LEU A 155 -0.47 4.41 -2.06
N CYS A 156 -0.66 5.71 -1.95
CA CYS A 156 -0.29 6.44 -0.74
C CYS A 156 -1.06 5.98 0.52
N ALA A 157 -2.22 5.34 0.36
CA ALA A 157 -3.03 4.82 1.45
C ALA A 157 -2.58 3.44 1.96
N TYR A 158 -1.84 2.64 1.18
CA TYR A 158 -1.44 1.28 1.62
C TYR A 158 -0.71 1.25 2.98
N PRO A 159 0.20 2.20 3.32
CA PRO A 159 0.90 2.20 4.61
C PRO A 159 -0.03 2.40 5.80
N ILE A 160 -1.21 2.96 5.58
CA ILE A 160 -2.25 3.15 6.59
C ILE A 160 -3.15 1.92 6.66
N ILE A 161 -3.49 1.33 5.51
CA ILE A 161 -4.39 0.17 5.42
C ILE A 161 -3.77 -1.07 6.06
N ASP A 162 -2.48 -1.32 5.82
CA ASP A 162 -1.75 -2.48 6.35
C ASP A 162 -1.85 -2.63 7.89
N PRO A 163 -1.47 -1.61 8.71
CA PRO A 163 -1.60 -1.69 10.17
C PRO A 163 -3.05 -1.74 10.65
N LEU A 164 -4.02 -1.21 9.90
CA LEU A 164 -5.44 -1.31 10.27
C LEU A 164 -5.94 -2.75 10.11
N ILE A 165 -5.54 -3.47 9.05
CA ILE A 165 -5.93 -4.86 8.83
C ILE A 165 -5.49 -5.73 10.00
N ILE A 166 -4.23 -5.66 10.42
CA ILE A 166 -3.73 -6.44 11.57
C ILE A 166 -4.46 -6.11 12.86
N THR A 167 -4.71 -4.82 13.09
CA THR A 167 -5.35 -4.30 14.31
C THR A 167 -6.80 -4.81 14.43
N PHE A 168 -7.56 -4.86 13.34
CA PHE A 168 -8.94 -5.33 13.35
C PHE A 168 -9.09 -6.84 13.16
N ALA A 169 -8.11 -7.52 12.57
CA ALA A 169 -8.14 -8.97 12.38
C ALA A 169 -7.85 -9.75 13.67
N LEU A 170 -6.97 -9.23 14.54
CA LEU A 170 -6.59 -9.91 15.79
C LEU A 170 -7.53 -9.55 16.94
N VAL A 171 -8.14 -10.57 17.54
CA VAL A 171 -9.06 -10.45 18.68
C VAL A 171 -8.39 -9.69 19.83
N ASP A 172 -7.15 -10.03 20.16
CA ASP A 172 -6.42 -9.43 21.28
C ASP A 172 -6.22 -7.91 21.09
N TYR A 173 -5.92 -7.47 19.87
CA TYR A 173 -5.78 -6.04 19.56
C TYR A 173 -7.12 -5.31 19.64
N ARG A 174 -8.20 -5.91 19.12
CA ARG A 174 -9.54 -5.33 19.25
C ARG A 174 -9.98 -5.20 20.71
N GLU A 175 -9.71 -6.20 21.53
CA GLU A 175 -10.08 -6.18 22.94
C GLU A 175 -9.36 -5.06 23.69
N VAL A 176 -8.05 -4.88 23.46
CA VAL A 176 -7.29 -3.78 24.06
C VAL A 176 -7.85 -2.42 23.65
N ILE A 177 -8.21 -2.26 22.37
CA ILE A 177 -8.78 -1.02 21.85
C ILE A 177 -10.16 -0.76 22.49
N CYS A 178 -11.05 -1.75 22.47
CA CYS A 178 -12.37 -1.66 23.10
C CYS A 178 -12.30 -1.39 24.61
N GLN A 179 -11.34 -1.99 25.32
CA GLN A 179 -11.13 -1.73 26.74
C GLN A 179 -10.65 -0.29 27.00
N LYS A 180 -9.74 0.24 26.19
CA LYS A 180 -9.33 1.66 26.27
C LYS A 180 -10.51 2.60 26.01
N PHE A 181 -11.34 2.31 25.00
CA PHE A 181 -12.55 3.10 24.72
C PHE A 181 -13.61 3.01 25.84
N ARG A 182 -13.78 1.85 26.48
CA ARG A 182 -14.67 1.70 27.67
C ARG A 182 -14.15 2.44 28.90
N LYS A 183 -12.84 2.58 29.07
CA LYS A 183 -12.24 3.42 30.14
C LYS A 183 -12.36 4.92 29.86
N PHE A 184 -12.47 5.31 28.59
CA PHE A 184 -12.72 6.69 28.15
C PHE A 184 -14.20 7.10 28.23
N GLN A 185 -15.13 6.14 28.34
CA GLN A 185 -16.48 6.48 28.75
C GLN A 185 -16.43 6.97 30.20
N PRO A 186 -16.86 8.23 30.50
CA PRO A 186 -16.94 8.69 31.88
C PRO A 186 -17.82 7.70 32.63
N ARG A 187 -17.25 7.12 33.69
CA ARG A 187 -17.99 6.24 34.60
C ARG A 187 -19.15 7.07 35.14
N ALA A 188 -20.36 6.86 34.62
CA ALA A 188 -21.56 7.44 35.20
C ALA A 188 -21.58 7.00 36.66
N THR A 189 -21.21 7.92 37.55
CA THR A 189 -21.25 7.69 38.99
C THR A 189 -22.73 7.68 39.32
N PRO A 190 -23.30 6.59 39.85
CA PRO A 190 -24.66 6.65 40.34
C PRO A 190 -24.66 7.64 41.50
N ILE A 191 -25.24 8.82 41.30
CA ILE A 191 -25.56 9.74 42.39
C ILE A 191 -26.77 9.11 43.09
N PHE A 192 -26.52 8.16 43.98
CA PHE A 192 -27.47 7.84 45.04
C PHE A 192 -26.99 8.60 46.27
N PRO A 193 -27.70 9.65 46.71
CA PRO A 193 -27.44 10.24 48.01
C PRO A 193 -27.83 9.20 49.06
N THR A 194 -26.83 8.78 49.82
CA THR A 194 -27.01 8.18 51.15
C THR A 194 -27.73 9.18 52.04
N MET A 195 -29.06 9.15 52.07
CA MET A 195 -29.83 9.85 53.09
C MET A 195 -31.01 8.98 53.51
N PHE A 196 -31.21 8.89 54.83
CA PHE A 196 -32.19 8.09 55.56
C PHE A 196 -31.82 6.63 55.86
N ARG A 197 -30.77 6.46 56.67
CA ARG A 197 -30.82 5.46 57.74
C ARG A 197 -30.35 6.08 59.05
N THR A 198 -31.22 6.85 59.70
CA THR A 198 -31.09 7.08 61.15
C THR A 198 -32.44 7.44 61.77
N THR A 199 -32.77 6.70 62.83
CA THR A 199 -33.71 7.00 63.92
C THR A 199 -35.19 7.19 63.58
N LEU A 200 -36.04 6.31 64.09
CA LEU A 200 -36.99 6.64 65.16
C LEU A 200 -37.59 5.35 65.77
N VAL A 201 -37.27 5.20 67.07
CA VAL A 201 -37.92 4.44 68.17
C VAL A 201 -38.13 2.94 68.00
#